data_AF-A0A257CIR5-F1
#
_entry.id   AF-A0A257CIR5-F1
#
_cell.length_a   1.000
_cell.length_b   1.000
_cell.length_c   1.000
_cell.angle_alpha   90.00
_cell.angle_beta   90.00
_cell.angle_gamma   90.00
#
_symmetry.space_group_name_H-M   'P 1'
#
loop_
_entity.id
_entity.type
_entity.pdbx_description
1 polymer ?
#
loop_
_entity_poly.entity_id
_entity_poly.type
_entity_poly.pdbx_seq_one_letter_code
_entity_poly.pdbx_strand_id
1 'polypeptide(L)'
;MSPVTVLARRTATTVALAAAAALVGCAQPAKPPLYVWGAYQGQVYEHLRAEGGNPLDQYAVLSAQLQQTVSSGGRVPPGLHAHLGLLQLKLGKPDEAFAHFESEKKLFPESAAYVDWLMKRSKTGGK
;
A
#
# COMPACT_ATOMS: atom_id res chain seq x y z
N MET A 1 15.35 -27.21 -57.96
CA MET A 1 14.56 -26.29 -57.10
C MET A 1 15.21 -24.92 -57.17
N SER A 2 14.48 -23.89 -57.61
CA SER A 2 15.06 -22.60 -58.00
C SER A 2 15.39 -21.70 -56.79
N PRO A 3 16.46 -20.88 -56.86
CA PRO A 3 16.92 -20.05 -55.73
C PRO A 3 15.88 -19.04 -55.23
N VAL A 4 14.91 -18.67 -56.08
CA VAL A 4 13.80 -17.75 -55.78
C VAL A 4 12.86 -18.31 -54.70
N THR A 5 12.62 -19.63 -54.67
CA THR A 5 11.72 -20.29 -53.71
C THR A 5 12.32 -20.33 -52.29
N VAL A 6 13.65 -20.35 -52.19
CA VAL A 6 14.38 -20.38 -50.91
C VAL A 6 14.36 -19.01 -50.23
N LEU A 7 14.46 -17.93 -51.00
CA LEU A 7 14.42 -16.56 -50.49
C LEU A 7 13.03 -16.18 -49.96
N ALA A 8 11.97 -16.57 -50.69
CA ALA A 8 10.58 -16.36 -50.29
C ALA A 8 10.18 -17.15 -49.03
N ARG A 9 10.76 -18.34 -48.80
CA ARG A 9 10.54 -19.10 -47.56
C ARG A 9 11.21 -18.44 -46.36
N ARG A 10 12.40 -17.85 -46.52
CA ARG A 10 13.14 -17.17 -45.44
C ARG A 10 12.43 -15.89 -44.97
N THR A 11 11.86 -15.13 -45.90
CA THR A 11 11.11 -13.89 -45.58
C THR A 11 9.79 -14.19 -44.86
N ALA A 12 9.07 -15.24 -45.27
CA ALA A 12 7.85 -15.68 -44.60
C ALA A 12 8.10 -16.12 -43.15
N THR A 13 9.21 -16.83 -42.88
CA THR A 13 9.58 -17.24 -41.51
C THR A 13 9.93 -16.05 -40.62
N THR A 14 10.62 -15.03 -41.15
CA THR A 14 10.95 -13.81 -40.38
C THR A 14 9.72 -12.97 -40.03
N VAL A 15 8.74 -12.87 -40.93
CA VAL A 15 7.48 -12.14 -40.67
C VAL A 15 6.64 -12.87 -39.62
N ALA A 16 6.57 -14.21 -39.70
CA ALA A 16 5.86 -15.02 -38.71
C ALA A 16 6.51 -14.93 -37.31
N LEU A 17 7.84 -14.90 -37.22
CA LEU A 17 8.54 -14.72 -35.94
C LEU A 17 8.32 -13.33 -35.33
N ALA A 18 8.32 -12.28 -36.17
CA ALA A 18 8.05 -10.91 -35.72
C ALA A 18 6.59 -10.75 -35.24
N ALA A 19 5.63 -11.37 -35.94
CA ALA A 19 4.23 -11.40 -35.52
C ALA A 19 4.02 -12.18 -34.21
N ALA A 20 4.73 -13.29 -34.01
CA ALA A 20 4.69 -14.04 -32.75
C ALA A 20 5.32 -13.25 -31.59
N ALA A 21 6.38 -12.48 -31.84
CA ALA A 21 6.98 -11.59 -30.83
C ALA A 21 6.07 -10.41 -30.46
N ALA A 22 5.23 -9.93 -31.37
CA ALA A 22 4.23 -8.90 -31.07
C ALA A 22 3.11 -9.39 -30.14
N LEU A 23 2.84 -10.70 -30.09
CA LEU A 23 1.79 -11.30 -29.26
C LEU A 23 2.21 -11.52 -27.79
N VAL A 24 3.50 -11.46 -27.45
CA VAL A 24 3.99 -11.59 -26.06
C VAL A 24 4.04 -10.28 -25.27
N GLY A 25 3.57 -9.15 -25.84
CA GLY A 25 3.56 -7.85 -25.18
C GLY A 25 2.48 -7.65 -24.10
N CYS A 26 1.39 -8.42 -24.10
CA CYS A 26 0.23 -8.20 -23.21
C CYS A 26 0.30 -8.90 -21.84
N ALA A 27 1.32 -9.72 -21.59
CA ALA A 27 1.44 -10.50 -20.36
C ALA A 27 2.63 -10.08 -19.48
N GLN A 28 2.92 -8.78 -19.40
CA GLN A 28 3.93 -8.31 -18.43
C GLN A 28 3.47 -8.68 -17.01
N PRO A 29 4.31 -9.38 -16.22
CA PRO A 29 3.98 -9.69 -14.84
C PRO A 29 3.66 -8.40 -14.10
N ALA A 30 2.60 -8.43 -13.29
CA ALA A 30 2.17 -7.27 -12.51
C ALA A 30 3.36 -6.77 -11.68
N LYS A 31 3.66 -5.48 -11.79
CA LYS A 31 4.67 -4.85 -10.93
C LYS A 31 4.25 -5.06 -9.48
N PRO A 32 5.20 -5.36 -8.57
CA PRO A 32 4.88 -5.44 -7.16
C PRO A 32 4.23 -4.14 -6.69
N PRO A 33 3.27 -4.20 -5.76
CA PRO A 33 2.59 -3.01 -5.27
C PRO A 33 3.60 -2.06 -4.62
N LEU A 34 3.36 -0.76 -4.76
CA LEU A 34 4.22 0.27 -4.15
C LEU A 34 4.26 0.15 -2.62
N TYR A 35 3.15 -0.26 -1.99
CA TYR A 35 2.98 -0.34 -0.55
C TYR A 35 2.70 -1.77 -0.08
N VAL A 36 3.12 -2.08 1.14
CA VAL A 36 2.81 -3.36 1.80
C VAL A 36 1.46 -3.23 2.52
N TRP A 37 0.38 -3.59 1.83
CA TRP A 37 -0.99 -3.44 2.32
C TRP A 37 -1.39 -4.45 3.40
N GLY A 38 -0.88 -5.69 3.35
CA GLY A 38 -1.09 -6.71 4.39
C GLY A 38 -2.54 -6.83 4.89
N ALA A 39 -2.70 -6.90 6.21
CA ALA A 39 -3.99 -6.89 6.92
C ALA A 39 -4.66 -5.50 7.01
N TYR A 40 -3.96 -4.41 6.68
CA TYR A 40 -4.44 -3.04 6.91
C TYR A 40 -5.79 -2.76 6.24
N GLN A 41 -5.99 -3.20 5.00
CA GLN A 41 -7.27 -2.99 4.31
C GLN A 41 -8.44 -3.68 5.04
N GLY A 42 -8.21 -4.89 5.54
CA GLY A 42 -9.20 -5.61 6.36
C GLY A 42 -9.51 -4.84 7.64
N GLN A 43 -8.49 -4.35 8.34
CA GLN A 43 -8.67 -3.59 9.59
C GLN A 43 -9.39 -2.24 9.39
N VAL A 44 -9.17 -1.56 8.25
CA VAL A 44 -9.95 -0.36 7.91
C VAL A 44 -11.43 -0.72 7.78
N TYR A 45 -11.76 -1.81 7.09
CA TYR A 45 -13.14 -2.28 6.95
C TYR A 45 -13.74 -2.73 8.30
N GLU A 46 -12.98 -3.44 9.13
CA GLU A 46 -13.37 -3.79 10.52
C GLU A 46 -13.62 -2.55 11.38
N HIS A 47 -12.85 -1.48 11.22
CA HIS A 47 -13.03 -0.25 11.98
C HIS A 47 -14.31 0.51 11.58
N LEU A 48 -14.67 0.49 10.29
CA LEU A 48 -15.74 1.30 9.74
C LEU A 48 -17.13 0.65 9.83
N ARG A 49 -17.22 -0.67 10.06
CA ARG A 49 -18.52 -1.34 10.24
C ARG A 49 -19.15 -1.00 11.59
N ALA A 50 -20.47 -1.13 11.69
CA ALA A 50 -21.26 -0.70 12.85
C ALA A 50 -20.81 -1.30 14.19
N GLU A 51 -20.39 -2.56 14.21
CA GLU A 51 -19.92 -3.23 15.43
C GLU A 51 -18.48 -2.82 15.80
N GLY A 52 -17.69 -2.37 14.83
CA GLY A 52 -16.26 -2.07 15.00
C GLY A 52 -15.43 -3.28 15.44
N GLY A 53 -14.10 -3.15 15.43
CA GLY A 53 -13.20 -4.07 16.12
C GLY A 53 -12.75 -3.52 17.47
N ASN A 54 -12.33 -4.40 18.38
CA ASN A 54 -11.69 -4.00 19.62
C ASN A 54 -10.40 -3.19 19.32
N PRO A 55 -10.23 -1.97 19.88
CA PRO A 55 -9.07 -1.13 19.57
C PRO A 55 -7.72 -1.76 19.88
N LEU A 56 -7.63 -2.59 20.93
CA LEU A 56 -6.39 -3.27 21.32
C LEU A 56 -6.02 -4.37 20.32
N ASP A 57 -7.00 -5.14 19.87
CA ASP A 57 -6.80 -6.21 18.88
C ASP A 57 -6.40 -5.63 17.52
N GLN A 58 -7.10 -4.57 17.08
CA GLN A 58 -6.73 -3.86 15.85
C GLN A 58 -5.31 -3.30 15.93
N TYR A 59 -4.94 -2.73 17.08
CA TYR A 59 -3.59 -2.19 17.30
C TYR A 59 -2.53 -3.29 17.20
N ALA A 60 -2.77 -4.46 17.80
CA ALA A 60 -1.85 -5.60 17.74
C ALA A 60 -1.62 -6.07 16.28
N VAL A 61 -2.68 -6.19 15.49
CA VAL A 61 -2.58 -6.61 14.07
C VAL A 61 -1.84 -5.57 13.24
N LEU A 62 -2.19 -4.29 13.38
CA LEU A 62 -1.60 -3.22 12.58
C LEU A 62 -0.15 -2.91 12.96
N SER A 63 0.21 -3.00 14.25
CA SER A 63 1.59 -2.83 14.72
C SER A 63 2.48 -3.95 14.23
N ALA A 64 2.00 -5.20 14.23
CA ALA A 64 2.72 -6.33 13.66
C ALA A 64 2.97 -6.15 12.15
N GLN A 65 1.97 -5.70 11.40
CA GLN A 65 2.15 -5.38 9.98
C GLN A 65 3.16 -4.25 9.75
N LEU A 66 3.11 -3.18 10.56
CA LEU A 66 4.08 -2.09 10.47
C LEU A 66 5.50 -2.62 10.68
N GLN A 67 5.72 -3.43 11.71
CA GLN A 67 7.01 -4.05 12.01
C GLN A 67 7.48 -4.93 10.85
N GLN A 68 6.62 -5.77 10.29
CA GLN A 68 6.95 -6.62 9.14
C GLN A 68 7.31 -5.77 7.90
N THR A 69 6.57 -4.69 7.65
CA THR A 69 6.80 -3.79 6.52
C THR A 69 8.17 -3.12 6.63
N VAL A 70 8.49 -2.57 7.81
CA VAL A 70 9.79 -1.92 8.07
C VAL A 70 10.93 -2.94 7.98
N SER A 71 10.76 -4.13 8.58
CA SER A 71 11.81 -5.16 8.61
C SER A 71 12.14 -5.74 7.23
N SER A 72 11.17 -5.73 6.31
CA SER A 72 11.37 -6.17 4.92
C SER A 72 11.84 -5.04 3.98
N GLY A 73 12.05 -3.83 4.48
CA GLY A 73 12.36 -2.66 3.65
C GLY A 73 11.20 -2.22 2.75
N GLY A 74 9.99 -2.70 3.03
CA GLY A 74 8.77 -2.32 2.31
C GLY A 74 8.31 -0.90 2.66
N ARG A 75 7.45 -0.35 1.81
CA ARG A 75 6.86 0.97 2.05
C ARG A 75 5.55 0.83 2.83
N VAL A 76 5.48 1.55 3.96
CA VAL A 76 4.30 1.70 4.79
C VAL A 76 3.17 2.34 3.95
N PRO A 77 1.94 1.80 3.96
CA PRO A 77 0.83 2.40 3.21
C PRO A 77 0.34 3.70 3.88
N PRO A 78 -0.22 4.63 3.09
CA PRO A 78 -0.81 5.86 3.62
C PRO A 78 -1.93 5.57 4.60
N GLY A 79 -1.95 6.32 5.69
CA GLY A 79 -2.92 6.23 6.77
C GLY A 79 -2.64 5.14 7.81
N LEU A 80 -1.69 4.21 7.61
CA LEU A 80 -1.45 3.16 8.61
C LEU A 80 -0.96 3.75 9.94
N HIS A 81 -0.06 4.74 9.89
CA HIS A 81 0.36 5.43 11.10
C HIS A 81 -0.78 6.29 11.67
N ALA A 82 -1.55 6.98 10.83
CA ALA A 82 -2.73 7.71 11.30
C ALA A 82 -3.74 6.80 12.02
N HIS A 83 -4.00 5.59 11.51
CA HIS A 83 -4.90 4.64 12.14
C HIS A 83 -4.34 4.11 13.47
N LEU A 84 -3.05 3.78 13.53
CA LEU A 84 -2.40 3.43 14.80
C LEU A 84 -2.49 4.57 15.82
N GLY A 85 -2.34 5.83 15.39
CA GLY A 85 -2.53 7.00 16.24
C GLY A 85 -3.97 7.13 16.77
N LEU A 86 -4.96 6.92 15.90
CA LEU A 86 -6.37 6.90 16.30
C LEU A 86 -6.66 5.81 17.34
N LEU A 87 -6.13 4.60 17.14
CA LEU A 87 -6.30 3.49 18.09
C LEU A 87 -5.66 3.80 19.44
N GLN A 88 -4.47 4.40 19.43
CA GLN A 88 -3.79 4.84 20.65
C GLN A 88 -4.57 5.92 21.40
N LEU A 89 -5.20 6.88 20.70
CA LEU A 89 -6.13 7.81 21.34
C LEU A 89 -7.32 7.10 21.99
N LYS A 90 -7.92 6.09 21.32
CA LYS A 90 -9.01 5.28 21.90
C LYS A 90 -8.56 4.50 23.14
N LEU A 91 -7.29 4.10 23.21
CA LEU A 91 -6.67 3.41 24.34
C LEU A 91 -6.17 4.37 25.44
N GLY A 92 -6.38 5.67 25.32
CA GLY A 92 -5.97 6.66 26.33
C GLY A 92 -4.47 6.96 26.35
N LYS A 93 -3.77 6.74 25.22
CA LYS A 93 -2.32 6.88 25.07
C LYS A 93 -1.94 7.98 24.06
N PRO A 94 -2.15 9.26 24.39
CA PRO A 94 -1.97 10.37 23.45
C PRO A 94 -0.53 10.59 22.99
N ASP A 95 0.47 10.32 23.85
CA ASP A 95 1.87 10.47 23.48
C ASP A 95 2.28 9.46 22.41
N GLU A 96 1.86 8.19 22.56
CA GLU A 96 2.04 7.13 21.55
C GLU A 96 1.29 7.49 20.26
N ALA A 97 0.11 8.08 20.36
CA ALA A 97 -0.65 8.53 19.20
C ALA A 97 0.08 9.63 18.40
N PHE A 98 0.66 10.61 19.09
CA PHE A 98 1.34 11.73 18.41
C PHE A 98 2.63 11.29 17.74
N ALA A 99 3.35 10.31 18.31
CA ALA A 99 4.49 9.71 17.65
C ALA A 99 4.11 9.06 16.30
N HIS A 100 2.96 8.38 16.26
CA HIS A 100 2.42 7.84 15.01
C HIS A 100 2.00 8.94 14.04
N PHE A 101 1.29 9.97 14.49
CA PHE A 101 0.88 11.09 13.63
C PHE A 101 2.07 11.85 13.01
N GLU A 102 3.15 12.08 13.76
CA GLU A 102 4.37 12.68 13.19
C GLU A 102 5.04 11.76 12.16
N SER A 103 4.98 10.44 12.37
CA SER A 103 5.46 9.46 11.38
C SER A 103 4.64 9.50 10.09
N GLU A 104 3.30 9.62 10.20
CA GLU A 104 2.41 9.79 9.05
C GLU A 104 2.78 11.06 8.25
N LYS A 105 2.91 12.21 8.93
CA LYS A 105 3.28 13.49 8.30
C LYS A 105 4.61 13.41 7.55
N LYS A 106 5.59 12.69 8.13
CA LYS A 106 6.91 12.52 7.53
C LYS A 106 6.85 11.69 6.24
N LEU A 107 6.02 10.64 6.21
CA LEU A 107 5.87 9.77 5.05
C LEU A 107 4.94 10.36 3.99
N PHE A 108 3.93 11.11 4.43
CA PHE A 108 2.80 11.61 3.65
C PHE A 108 2.54 13.09 4.00
N PRO A 109 3.39 14.03 3.53
CA PRO A 109 3.24 15.45 3.82
C PRO A 109 1.90 16.03 3.31
N GLU A 110 1.26 15.39 2.34
CA GLU A 110 -0.09 15.73 1.89
C GLU A 110 -1.15 15.60 2.99
N SER A 111 -0.93 14.74 3.98
CA SER A 111 -1.85 14.55 5.11
C SER A 111 -1.66 15.58 6.23
N ALA A 112 -0.59 16.38 6.19
CA ALA A 112 -0.11 17.12 7.36
C ALA A 112 -1.13 18.10 7.92
N ALA A 113 -1.84 18.85 7.07
CA ALA A 113 -2.86 19.79 7.51
C ALA A 113 -3.99 19.11 8.31
N TYR A 114 -4.42 17.91 7.88
CA TYR A 114 -5.46 17.15 8.57
C TYR A 114 -4.94 16.56 9.89
N VAL A 115 -3.73 16.00 9.88
CA VAL A 115 -3.11 15.40 11.06
C VAL A 115 -2.81 16.46 12.14
N ASP A 116 -2.34 17.64 11.75
CA ASP A 116 -2.14 18.76 12.68
C ASP A 116 -3.45 19.23 13.32
N TRP A 117 -4.54 19.26 12.54
CA TRP A 117 -5.86 19.55 13.06
C TRP A 117 -6.34 18.49 14.07
N LEU A 118 -6.14 17.20 13.80
CA LEU A 118 -6.46 16.10 14.72
C LEU A 118 -5.67 16.21 16.04
N MET A 119 -4.37 16.47 15.95
CA MET A 119 -3.49 16.64 17.13
C MET A 119 -3.91 17.85 17.96
N LYS A 120 -4.34 18.95 17.34
CA LYS A 120 -4.86 20.12 18.06
C LYS A 120 -6.16 19.80 18.79
N ARG A 121 -7.11 19.12 18.12
CA ARG A 121 -8.43 18.81 18.69
C ARG A 121 -8.36 17.83 19.86
N SER A 122 -7.51 16.80 19.75
CA SER A 122 -7.33 15.79 20.80
C SER A 122 -6.78 16.41 22.10
N LYS A 123 -5.85 17.38 22.03
CA LYS A 123 -5.34 18.12 23.19
C LYS A 123 -6.42 18.93 23.92
N THR A 124 -7.40 19.43 23.19
CA THR A 124 -8.45 20.30 23.75
C THR A 124 -9.62 19.54 24.40
N GLY A 125 -9.57 18.20 24.45
CA GLY A 125 -10.66 17.37 24.94
C GLY A 125 -11.86 17.49 24.00
N GLY A 126 -11.91 16.65 22.96
CA GLY A 126 -12.93 16.73 21.90
C GLY A 126 -14.35 16.85 22.48
N LYS A 127 -14.90 18.07 22.44
CA LYS A 127 -16.34 18.31 22.47
C LYS A 127 -16.93 18.01 21.10
#